data_AF-A0A955DUC5-F1
#
_entry.id   AF-A0A955DUC5-F1
#
_cell.length_a   1.000
_cell.length_b   1.000
_cell.length_c   1.000
_cell.angle_alpha   90.00
_cell.angle_beta   90.00
_cell.angle_gamma   90.00
#
_symmetry.space_group_name_H-M   'P 1'
#
loop_
_entity.id
_entity.type
_entity.pdbx_description
1 polymer ?
#
loop_
_entity_poly.entity_id
_entity_poly.type
_entity_poly.pdbx_seq_one_letter_code
_entity_poly.pdbx_strand_id
1 'polypeptide(L)'
;VNLDTLVVRLDEAKFQLDVHDESISWLPPNLQSLASTHELQGDLEVSVQGLIPLQDLGAGEASASVSLTEATFAFDEYRIPVRSLSLGAALKEGVVRVPDLVVEALAGRIEATASLNVASSEQKCSAKWSITDLDLNEAMRAKDAESAMAGIVTSEGSALFHLAEFKPTVTGTGGVRIRDGRLVFIPGLLDLVNLVKPDTEGLRGRNHRLDAQFSFEEGGIRVDNSELVTRVIAARATGLISWEQELDLSVNAGPLEKLQSMLGEVGNLLGKVTDQLVKYRVRGPISDPKVSVAPLGVGG
;
A
#
# COMPACT_ATOMS: atom_id res chain seq x y z
N VAL A 1 -25.58 -12.55 -26.60
CA VAL A 1 -25.86 -11.10 -26.50
C VAL A 1 -27.08 -10.79 -27.34
N ASN A 2 -28.08 -10.11 -26.78
CA ASN A 2 -29.19 -9.58 -27.57
C ASN A 2 -28.86 -8.13 -27.95
N LEU A 3 -28.63 -7.86 -29.23
CA LEU A 3 -28.22 -6.54 -29.73
C LEU A 3 -29.38 -5.53 -29.72
N ASP A 4 -30.63 -5.99 -29.79
CA ASP A 4 -31.80 -5.11 -29.78
C ASP A 4 -32.08 -4.56 -28.39
N THR A 5 -31.86 -5.38 -27.35
CA THR A 5 -32.08 -4.99 -25.95
C THR A 5 -30.80 -4.56 -25.23
N LEU A 6 -29.64 -4.73 -25.87
CA LEU A 6 -28.31 -4.56 -25.26
C LEU A 6 -28.18 -5.31 -23.92
N VAL A 7 -28.75 -6.52 -23.86
CA VAL A 7 -28.65 -7.40 -22.69
C VAL A 7 -27.64 -8.51 -22.96
N VAL A 8 -26.69 -8.65 -22.05
CA VAL A 8 -25.77 -9.79 -21.99
C VAL A 8 -26.33 -10.76 -20.96
N ARG A 9 -26.69 -11.96 -21.40
CA ARG A 9 -27.02 -13.08 -20.53
C ARG A 9 -25.97 -14.16 -20.72
N LEU A 10 -25.37 -14.58 -19.61
CA LEU A 10 -24.37 -15.64 -19.52
C LEU A 10 -24.91 -16.68 -18.55
N ASP A 11 -25.21 -17.88 -19.03
CA ASP A 11 -25.57 -18.96 -18.11
C ASP A 11 -24.32 -19.39 -17.32
N GLU A 12 -23.20 -19.58 -18.02
CA GLU A 12 -21.85 -19.71 -17.44
C GLU A 12 -20.83 -19.44 -18.55
N ALA A 13 -19.80 -18.64 -18.27
CA ALA A 13 -18.66 -18.43 -19.17
C ALA A 13 -17.37 -18.61 -18.38
N LYS A 14 -16.57 -19.61 -18.76
CA LYS A 14 -15.25 -19.88 -18.16
C LYS A 14 -14.15 -19.61 -19.16
N PHE A 15 -13.13 -18.91 -18.69
CA PHE A 15 -11.92 -18.63 -19.42
C PHE A 15 -10.76 -19.14 -18.58
N GLN A 16 -9.91 -19.96 -19.19
CA GLN A 16 -8.65 -20.40 -18.60
C GLN A 16 -7.56 -19.94 -19.57
N LEU A 17 -6.62 -19.18 -19.05
CA LEU A 17 -5.53 -18.61 -19.81
C LEU A 17 -4.24 -18.77 -19.03
N ASP A 18 -3.28 -19.42 -19.64
CA ASP A 18 -1.90 -19.35 -19.21
C ASP A 18 -1.31 -18.02 -19.72
N VAL A 19 -1.01 -17.08 -18.82
CA VAL A 19 -0.51 -15.74 -19.14
C VAL A 19 1.01 -15.78 -19.25
N HIS A 20 1.50 -15.74 -20.48
CA HIS A 20 2.92 -15.65 -20.86
C HIS A 20 3.05 -14.71 -22.07
N ASP A 21 4.26 -14.29 -22.41
CA ASP A 21 4.52 -13.29 -23.47
C ASP A 21 3.81 -13.60 -24.80
N GLU A 22 3.67 -14.88 -25.17
CA GLU A 22 3.00 -15.32 -26.39
C GLU A 22 1.46 -15.17 -26.33
N SER A 23 0.87 -15.39 -25.16
CA SER A 23 -0.58 -15.39 -24.96
C SER A 23 -1.16 -14.01 -24.64
N ILE A 24 -0.32 -13.04 -24.26
CA ILE A 24 -0.75 -11.65 -24.02
C ILE A 24 -1.51 -11.10 -25.23
N SER A 25 -1.09 -11.44 -26.46
CA SER A 25 -1.74 -10.97 -27.69
C SER A 25 -3.21 -11.38 -27.84
N TRP A 26 -3.67 -12.40 -27.08
CA TRP A 26 -5.05 -12.91 -27.11
C TRP A 26 -5.96 -12.22 -26.09
N LEU A 27 -5.39 -11.44 -25.16
CA LEU A 27 -6.17 -10.67 -24.22
C LEU A 27 -6.86 -9.48 -24.91
N PRO A 28 -8.00 -9.00 -24.39
CA PRO A 28 -8.54 -7.68 -24.75
C PRO A 28 -7.47 -6.57 -24.60
N PRO A 29 -7.43 -5.55 -25.47
CA PRO A 29 -6.36 -4.54 -25.48
C PRO A 29 -6.06 -3.88 -24.13
N ASN A 30 -7.10 -3.65 -23.33
CA ASN A 30 -7.01 -3.07 -22.00
C ASN A 30 -6.19 -3.96 -21.06
N LEU A 31 -6.39 -5.27 -21.15
CA LEU A 31 -5.66 -6.28 -20.38
C LEU A 31 -4.26 -6.53 -20.97
N GLN A 32 -4.07 -6.39 -22.28
CA GLN A 32 -2.73 -6.45 -22.89
C GLN A 32 -1.81 -5.38 -22.30
N SER A 33 -2.31 -4.14 -22.21
CA SER A 33 -1.57 -3.02 -21.65
C SER A 33 -1.19 -3.28 -20.19
N LEU A 34 -2.15 -3.78 -19.39
CA LEU A 34 -1.92 -4.10 -17.98
C LEU A 34 -0.91 -5.25 -17.82
N ALA A 35 -1.06 -6.34 -18.58
CA ALA A 35 -0.17 -7.49 -18.53
C ALA A 35 1.25 -7.12 -18.99
N SER A 36 1.38 -6.32 -20.04
CA SER A 36 2.69 -5.88 -20.56
C SER A 36 3.37 -4.88 -19.62
N THR A 37 2.61 -3.93 -19.05
CA THR A 37 3.14 -2.90 -18.15
C THR A 37 3.63 -3.50 -16.83
N HIS A 38 2.98 -4.57 -16.37
CA HIS A 38 3.31 -5.23 -15.11
C HIS A 38 3.96 -6.60 -15.28
N GLU A 39 4.45 -6.93 -16.48
CA GLU A 39 5.01 -8.24 -16.85
C GLU A 39 4.26 -9.42 -16.20
N LEU A 40 2.92 -9.38 -16.26
CA LEU A 40 2.08 -10.36 -15.59
C LEU A 40 2.30 -11.73 -16.22
N GLN A 41 2.70 -12.70 -15.39
CA GLN A 41 2.80 -14.11 -15.77
C GLN A 41 2.03 -14.97 -14.78
N GLY A 42 1.47 -16.11 -15.21
CA GLY A 42 0.79 -17.08 -14.36
C GLY A 42 -0.53 -17.63 -14.93
N ASP A 43 -1.18 -18.53 -14.21
CA ASP A 43 -2.42 -19.17 -14.65
C ASP A 43 -3.65 -18.38 -14.20
N LEU A 44 -4.39 -17.81 -15.15
CA LEU A 44 -5.60 -17.03 -14.93
C LEU A 44 -6.85 -17.86 -15.26
N GLU A 45 -7.74 -18.02 -14.29
CA GLU A 45 -9.09 -18.53 -14.49
C GLU A 45 -10.13 -17.46 -14.14
N VAL A 46 -11.09 -17.26 -15.04
CA VAL A 46 -12.20 -16.32 -14.88
C VAL A 46 -13.50 -17.06 -15.16
N SER A 47 -14.45 -16.98 -14.22
CA SER A 47 -15.82 -17.44 -14.42
C SER A 47 -16.78 -16.28 -14.28
N VAL A 48 -17.73 -16.15 -15.20
CA VAL A 48 -18.77 -15.11 -15.18
C VAL A 48 -20.12 -15.74 -15.50
N GLN A 49 -21.15 -15.35 -14.76
CA GLN A 49 -22.53 -15.75 -14.99
C GLN A 49 -23.49 -14.63 -14.61
N GLY A 50 -24.69 -14.66 -15.19
CA GLY A 50 -25.80 -13.75 -14.88
C GLY A 50 -26.24 -12.88 -16.04
N LEU A 51 -26.99 -11.83 -15.71
CA LEU A 51 -27.64 -10.91 -16.63
C LEU A 51 -27.15 -9.48 -16.39
N ILE A 52 -26.57 -8.88 -17.41
CA ILE A 52 -26.01 -7.52 -17.39
C ILE A 52 -26.71 -6.70 -18.49
N PRO A 53 -27.66 -5.83 -18.14
CA PRO A 53 -28.23 -4.85 -19.06
C PRO A 53 -27.19 -3.73 -19.27
N LEU A 54 -26.67 -3.58 -20.49
CA LEU A 54 -25.60 -2.61 -20.76
C LEU A 54 -26.07 -1.15 -20.72
N GLN A 55 -27.38 -0.91 -20.84
CA GLN A 55 -27.98 0.42 -20.73
C GLN A 55 -28.33 0.81 -19.29
N ASP A 56 -28.53 -0.18 -18.41
CA ASP A 56 -28.91 0.01 -17.02
C ASP A 56 -28.26 -1.07 -16.16
N LEU A 57 -27.03 -0.80 -15.73
CA LEU A 57 -26.30 -1.68 -14.81
C LEU A 57 -27.01 -1.81 -13.46
N GLY A 58 -27.95 -0.90 -13.13
CA GLY A 58 -28.79 -0.95 -11.94
C GLY A 58 -29.70 -2.17 -11.88
N ALA A 59 -30.18 -2.63 -13.03
CA ALA A 59 -31.04 -3.80 -13.16
C ALA A 59 -30.26 -5.12 -13.34
N GLY A 60 -28.92 -5.08 -13.26
CA GLY A 60 -28.08 -6.25 -13.42
C GLY A 60 -28.05 -7.17 -12.20
N GLU A 61 -27.96 -8.47 -12.49
CA GLU A 61 -27.64 -9.52 -11.51
C GLU A 61 -26.58 -10.42 -12.12
N ALA A 62 -25.34 -10.30 -11.67
CA ALA A 62 -24.23 -11.08 -12.20
C ALA A 62 -23.23 -11.43 -11.10
N SER A 63 -22.51 -12.52 -11.29
CA SER A 63 -21.38 -12.89 -10.44
C SER A 63 -20.17 -13.21 -11.30
N ALA A 64 -19.00 -12.81 -10.84
CA ALA A 64 -17.72 -13.14 -11.41
C ALA A 64 -16.80 -13.72 -10.34
N SER A 65 -16.00 -14.72 -10.70
CA SER A 65 -14.88 -15.17 -9.90
C SER A 65 -13.61 -15.13 -10.74
N VAL A 66 -12.53 -14.67 -10.14
CA VAL A 66 -11.20 -14.65 -10.73
C VAL A 66 -10.26 -15.40 -9.80
N SER A 67 -9.53 -16.36 -10.34
CA SER A 67 -8.41 -17.00 -9.66
C SER A 67 -7.16 -16.86 -10.50
N LEU A 68 -6.05 -16.54 -9.85
CA LEU A 68 -4.74 -16.45 -10.48
C LEU A 68 -3.76 -17.25 -9.61
N THR A 69 -3.01 -18.18 -10.20
CA THR A 69 -2.05 -19.02 -9.47
C THR A 69 -0.66 -18.94 -10.06
N GLU A 70 0.34 -19.14 -9.20
CA GLU A 70 1.77 -19.15 -9.58
C GLU A 70 2.19 -17.91 -10.37
N ALA A 71 1.62 -16.76 -10.00
CA ALA A 71 1.80 -15.55 -10.76
C ALA A 71 3.01 -14.74 -10.33
N THR A 72 3.54 -13.94 -11.25
CA THR A 72 4.56 -12.94 -10.96
C THR A 72 4.12 -11.60 -11.53
N PHE A 73 4.29 -10.55 -10.74
CA PHE A 73 4.05 -9.17 -11.13
C PHE A 73 5.36 -8.39 -11.08
N ALA A 74 5.66 -7.63 -12.13
CA ALA A 74 6.71 -6.60 -12.10
C ALA A 74 6.09 -5.23 -11.83
N PHE A 75 6.67 -4.51 -10.88
CA PHE A 75 6.36 -3.12 -10.63
C PHE A 75 7.66 -2.35 -10.45
N ASP A 76 7.95 -1.48 -11.42
CA ASP A 76 9.23 -0.76 -11.49
C ASP A 76 10.42 -1.75 -11.46
N GLU A 77 11.22 -1.72 -10.42
CA GLU A 77 12.39 -2.59 -10.22
C GLU A 77 12.11 -3.86 -9.43
N TYR A 78 10.87 -4.04 -8.94
CA TYR A 78 10.46 -5.14 -8.08
C TYR A 78 9.72 -6.21 -8.86
N ARG A 79 10.02 -7.47 -8.55
CA ARG A 79 9.22 -8.63 -8.93
C ARG A 79 8.57 -9.22 -7.68
N ILE A 80 7.26 -9.33 -7.72
CA ILE A 80 6.41 -9.79 -6.63
C ILE A 80 5.83 -11.15 -7.03
N PRO A 81 6.32 -12.27 -6.45
CA PRO A 81 5.68 -13.55 -6.61
C PRO A 81 4.35 -13.57 -5.84
N VAL A 82 3.30 -13.99 -6.53
CA VAL A 82 1.95 -14.18 -6.02
C VAL A 82 1.62 -15.65 -6.14
N ARG A 83 1.57 -16.36 -5.01
CA ARG A 83 1.23 -17.79 -4.97
C ARG A 83 -0.19 -18.02 -5.48
N SER A 84 -1.12 -17.21 -4.98
CA SER A 84 -2.51 -17.26 -5.39
C SER A 84 -3.22 -15.94 -5.17
N LEU A 85 -4.13 -15.59 -6.05
CA LEU A 85 -5.12 -14.55 -5.89
C LEU A 85 -6.49 -15.16 -6.16
N SER A 86 -7.47 -14.84 -5.31
CA SER A 86 -8.86 -15.22 -5.46
C SER A 86 -9.73 -14.00 -5.21
N LEU A 87 -10.61 -13.69 -6.17
CA LEU A 87 -11.53 -12.57 -6.13
C LEU A 87 -12.93 -13.06 -6.50
N GLY A 88 -13.89 -12.81 -5.62
CA GLY A 88 -15.31 -12.95 -5.94
C GLY A 88 -15.96 -11.57 -6.08
N ALA A 89 -16.77 -11.37 -7.11
CA ALA A 89 -17.56 -10.16 -7.29
C ALA A 89 -19.02 -10.51 -7.63
N ALA A 90 -19.96 -9.75 -7.07
CA ALA A 90 -21.39 -9.88 -7.35
C ALA A 90 -22.02 -8.51 -7.61
N LEU A 91 -22.64 -8.34 -8.78
CA LEU A 91 -23.52 -7.23 -9.11
C LEU A 91 -24.95 -7.61 -8.72
N LYS A 92 -25.58 -6.81 -7.87
CA LYS A 92 -27.01 -6.93 -7.54
C LYS A 92 -27.57 -5.55 -7.22
N GLU A 93 -28.71 -5.21 -7.83
CA GLU A 93 -29.41 -3.92 -7.60
C GLU A 93 -28.48 -2.72 -7.82
N GLY A 94 -27.65 -2.78 -8.87
CA GLY A 94 -26.71 -1.70 -9.20
C GLY A 94 -25.51 -1.57 -8.25
N VAL A 95 -25.32 -2.52 -7.34
CA VAL A 95 -24.18 -2.55 -6.43
C VAL A 95 -23.29 -3.74 -6.74
N VAL A 96 -22.05 -3.47 -7.11
CA VAL A 96 -20.99 -4.47 -7.20
C VAL A 96 -20.39 -4.64 -5.82
N ARG A 97 -20.41 -5.86 -5.28
CA ARG A 97 -19.77 -6.22 -4.02
C ARG A 97 -18.65 -7.22 -4.27
N VAL A 98 -17.51 -6.97 -3.66
CA VAL A 98 -16.38 -7.88 -3.56
C VAL A 98 -16.33 -8.32 -2.09
N PRO A 99 -17.03 -9.42 -1.71
CA PRO A 99 -17.07 -9.86 -0.32
C PRO A 99 -15.71 -10.32 0.17
N ASP A 100 -14.92 -10.95 -0.71
CA ASP A 100 -13.62 -11.50 -0.39
C ASP A 100 -12.68 -11.35 -1.61
N LEU A 101 -11.62 -10.56 -1.43
CA LEU A 101 -10.40 -10.61 -2.22
C LEU A 101 -9.32 -11.19 -1.30
N VAL A 102 -8.69 -12.28 -1.71
CA VAL A 102 -7.57 -12.90 -0.99
C VAL A 102 -6.37 -12.99 -1.92
N VAL A 103 -5.23 -12.48 -1.47
CA VAL A 103 -3.95 -12.60 -2.17
C VAL A 103 -2.92 -13.20 -1.22
N GLU A 104 -2.25 -14.25 -1.66
CA GLU A 104 -1.13 -14.86 -0.96
C GLU A 104 0.14 -14.57 -1.76
N ALA A 105 1.01 -13.74 -1.20
CA ALA A 105 2.19 -13.22 -1.86
C ALA A 105 3.25 -12.91 -0.79
N LEU A 106 4.53 -12.99 -1.15
CA LEU A 106 5.64 -12.60 -0.27
C LEU A 106 5.54 -13.22 1.15
N ALA A 107 5.32 -14.54 1.24
CA ALA A 107 5.02 -15.29 2.46
C ALA A 107 3.83 -14.81 3.34
N GLY A 108 3.13 -13.76 2.93
CA GLY A 108 2.04 -13.14 3.67
C GLY A 108 0.69 -13.29 2.98
N ARG A 109 -0.29 -12.58 3.53
CA ARG A 109 -1.69 -12.62 3.08
C ARG A 109 -2.31 -11.23 3.07
N ILE A 110 -2.98 -10.89 1.99
CA ILE A 110 -3.78 -9.68 1.82
C ILE A 110 -5.23 -10.11 1.71
N GLU A 111 -6.09 -9.51 2.50
CA GLU A 111 -7.54 -9.69 2.45
C GLU A 111 -8.20 -8.33 2.24
N ALA A 112 -9.18 -8.24 1.35
CA ALA A 112 -9.93 -7.01 1.14
C ALA A 112 -11.39 -7.26 0.83
N THR A 113 -12.22 -6.28 1.18
CA THR A 113 -13.62 -6.22 0.79
C THR A 113 -13.87 -4.90 0.10
N ALA A 114 -14.75 -4.88 -0.90
CA ALA A 114 -15.10 -3.64 -1.59
C ALA A 114 -16.58 -3.60 -1.99
N SER A 115 -17.12 -2.39 -2.14
CA SER A 115 -18.47 -2.16 -2.66
C SER A 115 -18.48 -0.92 -3.53
N LEU A 116 -19.09 -1.02 -4.71
CA LEU A 116 -19.24 0.06 -5.68
C LEU A 116 -20.70 0.15 -6.12
N ASN A 117 -21.32 1.32 -5.96
CA ASN A 117 -22.64 1.59 -6.52
C ASN A 117 -22.49 2.08 -7.97
N VAL A 118 -22.61 1.16 -8.93
CA VAL A 118 -22.50 1.46 -10.37
C VAL A 118 -23.74 2.15 -10.93
N ALA A 119 -24.88 2.06 -10.24
CA ALA A 119 -26.11 2.77 -10.62
C ALA A 119 -26.11 4.24 -10.17
N SER A 120 -25.26 4.61 -9.21
CA SER A 120 -25.11 6.00 -8.78
C SER A 120 -24.20 6.77 -9.73
N SER A 121 -24.60 7.99 -10.08
CA SER A 121 -23.76 8.90 -10.86
C SER A 121 -22.46 9.30 -10.13
N GLU A 122 -22.42 9.17 -8.80
CA GLU A 122 -21.22 9.46 -8.02
C GLU A 122 -20.18 8.32 -8.07
N GLN A 123 -20.61 7.09 -8.39
CA GLN A 123 -19.75 5.89 -8.45
C GLN A 123 -18.82 5.74 -7.23
N LYS A 124 -19.37 6.01 -6.04
CA LYS A 124 -18.66 5.86 -4.77
C LYS A 124 -18.32 4.39 -4.53
N CYS A 125 -17.05 4.17 -4.24
CA CYS A 125 -16.47 2.91 -3.83
C CYS A 125 -16.10 2.97 -2.35
N SER A 126 -16.35 1.89 -1.62
CA SER A 126 -15.78 1.65 -0.29
C SER A 126 -14.89 0.42 -0.34
N ALA A 127 -13.77 0.48 0.35
CA ALA A 127 -12.85 -0.63 0.49
C ALA A 127 -12.39 -0.76 1.94
N LYS A 128 -12.18 -2.00 2.38
CA LYS A 128 -11.47 -2.33 3.62
C LYS A 128 -10.41 -3.36 3.30
N TRP A 129 -9.25 -3.27 3.93
CA TRP A 129 -8.18 -4.23 3.73
C TRP A 129 -7.50 -4.62 5.05
N SER A 130 -6.88 -5.78 5.00
CA SER A 130 -5.96 -6.31 6.00
C SER A 130 -4.79 -6.98 5.27
N ILE A 131 -3.58 -6.70 5.72
CA ILE A 131 -2.32 -7.29 5.25
C ILE A 131 -1.67 -7.92 6.47
N THR A 132 -1.37 -9.20 6.40
CA THR A 132 -0.75 -9.97 7.47
C THR A 132 0.58 -10.55 6.99
N ASP A 133 1.64 -10.22 7.71
CA ASP A 133 2.98 -10.80 7.57
C ASP A 133 3.54 -10.83 6.14
N LEU A 134 3.34 -9.76 5.37
CA LEU A 134 3.92 -9.62 4.03
C LEU A 134 5.45 -9.40 4.14
N ASP A 135 6.25 -10.37 3.73
CA ASP A 135 7.70 -10.34 3.82
C ASP A 135 8.33 -9.68 2.57
N LEU A 136 8.65 -8.39 2.68
CA LEU A 136 9.29 -7.62 1.61
C LEU A 136 10.65 -8.18 1.18
N ASN A 137 11.25 -9.09 1.95
CA ASN A 137 12.51 -9.73 1.55
C ASN A 137 12.33 -10.74 0.42
N GLU A 138 11.11 -11.25 0.23
CA GLU A 138 10.78 -12.11 -0.92
C GLU A 138 10.56 -11.30 -2.20
N ALA A 139 10.43 -9.98 -2.11
CA ALA A 139 10.34 -9.12 -3.29
C ALA A 139 11.71 -9.07 -3.94
N MET A 140 11.83 -9.67 -5.12
CA MET A 140 13.10 -9.77 -5.84
C MET A 140 13.34 -8.46 -6.60
N ARG A 141 14.46 -7.78 -6.34
CA ARG A 141 14.94 -6.72 -7.24
C ARG A 141 15.68 -7.33 -8.40
N ALA A 142 15.43 -6.82 -9.60
CA ALA A 142 16.12 -7.30 -10.80
C ALA A 142 17.63 -6.99 -10.80
N LYS A 143 18.13 -6.03 -9.99
CA LYS A 143 19.54 -5.59 -10.07
C LYS A 143 20.32 -5.26 -8.78
N ASP A 144 19.73 -4.98 -7.62
CA ASP A 144 20.52 -4.61 -6.41
C ASP A 144 19.86 -5.03 -5.08
N ALA A 145 20.34 -6.12 -4.46
CA ALA A 145 19.76 -6.67 -3.22
C ALA A 145 20.09 -5.83 -1.96
N GLU A 146 21.18 -5.04 -1.98
CA GLU A 146 21.65 -4.34 -0.77
C GLU A 146 20.84 -3.09 -0.42
N SER A 147 20.17 -2.45 -1.38
CA SER A 147 19.41 -1.21 -1.19
C SER A 147 17.90 -1.43 -1.10
N ALA A 148 17.42 -2.68 -1.16
CA ALA A 148 15.99 -2.98 -1.10
C ALA A 148 15.39 -2.70 0.28
N MET A 149 14.20 -2.12 0.30
CA MET A 149 13.35 -2.15 1.48
C MET A 149 13.12 -3.62 1.87
N ALA A 150 13.22 -3.88 3.16
CA ALA A 150 13.05 -5.21 3.73
C ALA A 150 12.27 -5.08 5.03
N GLY A 151 11.55 -6.13 5.39
CA GLY A 151 10.79 -6.22 6.62
C GLY A 151 9.49 -6.97 6.41
N ILE A 152 8.84 -7.29 7.52
CA ILE A 152 7.54 -7.95 7.54
C ILE A 152 6.48 -6.89 7.82
N VAL A 153 5.55 -6.76 6.89
CA VAL A 153 4.53 -5.71 6.88
C VAL A 153 3.18 -6.26 7.31
N THR A 154 2.56 -5.58 8.26
CA THR A 154 1.15 -5.72 8.62
C THR A 154 0.47 -4.39 8.40
N SER A 155 -0.73 -4.38 7.81
CA SER A 155 -1.49 -3.15 7.61
C SER A 155 -2.97 -3.44 7.67
N GLU A 156 -3.75 -2.48 8.13
CA GLU A 156 -5.21 -2.53 8.06
C GLU A 156 -5.75 -1.14 7.75
N GLY A 157 -6.93 -1.07 7.17
CA GLY A 157 -7.59 0.21 7.00
C GLY A 157 -8.85 0.16 6.15
N SER A 158 -9.36 1.35 5.87
CA SER A 158 -10.53 1.54 5.04
C SER A 158 -10.44 2.82 4.23
N ALA A 159 -11.05 2.83 3.05
CA ALA A 159 -11.09 3.96 2.16
C ALA A 159 -12.46 4.10 1.50
N LEU A 160 -12.85 5.35 1.23
CA LEU A 160 -13.95 5.77 0.39
C LEU A 160 -13.36 6.60 -0.75
N PHE A 161 -13.72 6.30 -2.00
CA PHE A 161 -13.20 7.02 -3.16
C PHE A 161 -14.18 6.96 -4.34
N HIS A 162 -13.99 7.82 -5.33
CA HIS A 162 -14.70 7.76 -6.60
C HIS A 162 -13.84 7.02 -7.62
N LEU A 163 -14.43 6.06 -8.34
CA LEU A 163 -13.67 5.22 -9.26
C LEU A 163 -13.05 6.01 -10.43
N ALA A 164 -13.76 7.04 -10.92
CA ALA A 164 -13.29 7.89 -12.02
C ALA A 164 -12.17 8.86 -11.61
N GLU A 165 -12.11 9.24 -10.33
CA GLU A 165 -11.22 10.28 -9.81
C GLU A 165 -10.59 9.84 -8.49
N PHE A 166 -9.82 8.73 -8.53
CA PHE A 166 -9.27 8.13 -7.31
C PHE A 166 -8.52 9.13 -6.43
N LYS A 167 -7.44 9.76 -6.93
CA LYS A 167 -6.52 10.57 -6.12
C LYS A 167 -7.20 11.69 -5.31
N PRO A 168 -7.98 12.61 -5.89
CA PRO A 168 -8.55 13.72 -5.12
C PRO A 168 -9.72 13.31 -4.21
N THR A 169 -10.30 12.12 -4.39
CA THR A 169 -11.53 11.72 -3.67
C THR A 169 -11.32 10.68 -2.59
N VAL A 170 -10.10 10.15 -2.44
CA VAL A 170 -9.81 9.14 -1.42
C VAL A 170 -9.86 9.78 -0.04
N THR A 171 -10.74 9.25 0.80
CA THR A 171 -10.83 9.54 2.23
C THR A 171 -10.81 8.23 3.00
N GLY A 172 -10.30 8.23 4.22
CA GLY A 172 -10.22 7.01 5.01
C GLY A 172 -9.09 7.03 6.02
N THR A 173 -8.84 5.89 6.64
CA THR A 173 -7.81 5.72 7.66
C THR A 173 -7.16 4.36 7.54
N GLY A 174 -5.93 4.25 8.04
CA GLY A 174 -5.25 2.98 8.14
C GLY A 174 -4.06 3.04 9.08
N GLY A 175 -3.53 1.85 9.34
CA GLY A 175 -2.30 1.64 10.08
C GLY A 175 -1.34 0.76 9.29
N VAL A 176 -0.06 0.99 9.49
CA VAL A 176 1.00 0.10 9.00
C VAL A 176 1.99 -0.17 10.11
N ARG A 177 2.38 -1.44 10.23
CA ARG A 177 3.46 -1.90 11.09
C ARG A 177 4.48 -2.62 10.23
N ILE A 178 5.74 -2.28 10.38
CA ILE A 178 6.87 -2.99 9.79
C ILE A 178 7.75 -3.49 10.92
N ARG A 179 8.04 -4.79 10.93
CA ARG A 179 9.00 -5.42 11.85
C ARG A 179 10.14 -6.04 11.08
N ASP A 180 11.24 -6.30 11.78
CA ASP A 180 12.45 -6.92 11.24
C ASP A 180 12.95 -6.20 9.96
N GLY A 181 12.75 -4.88 9.94
CA GLY A 181 12.87 -4.06 8.75
C GLY A 181 14.28 -3.52 8.54
N ARG A 182 14.52 -3.08 7.30
CA ARG A 182 15.70 -2.31 6.87
C ARG A 182 15.24 -0.98 6.27
N LEU A 183 14.77 -0.09 7.15
CA LEU A 183 14.08 1.16 6.81
C LEU A 183 15.00 2.38 6.57
N VAL A 184 16.31 2.25 6.71
CA VAL A 184 17.25 3.40 6.67
C VAL A 184 17.52 3.89 5.23
N PHE A 185 16.94 3.23 4.22
CA PHE A 185 17.02 3.67 2.82
C PHE A 185 15.99 4.72 2.42
N ILE A 186 15.12 5.15 3.34
CA ILE A 186 14.19 6.24 3.05
C ILE A 186 15.02 7.53 2.92
N PRO A 187 15.03 8.17 1.74
CA PRO A 187 15.77 9.41 1.55
C PRO A 187 15.41 10.44 2.64
N GLY A 188 16.41 11.17 3.15
CA GLY A 188 16.28 12.06 4.30
C GLY A 188 16.52 11.41 5.68
N LEU A 189 16.23 10.12 5.89
CA LEU A 189 16.65 9.45 7.13
C LEU A 189 18.17 9.31 7.21
N LEU A 190 18.84 9.10 6.08
CA LEU A 190 20.31 9.08 6.00
C LEU A 190 20.92 10.43 6.40
N ASP A 191 20.32 11.54 6.01
CA ASP A 191 20.77 12.87 6.42
C ASP A 191 20.57 13.07 7.92
N LEU A 192 19.43 12.61 8.45
CA LEU A 192 19.16 12.64 9.88
C LEU A 192 20.18 11.80 10.66
N VAL A 193 20.48 10.59 10.18
CA VAL A 193 21.55 9.73 10.69
C VAL A 193 22.88 10.47 10.69
N ASN A 194 23.28 11.03 9.55
CA ASN A 194 24.57 11.69 9.39
C ASN A 194 24.71 12.90 10.32
N LEU A 195 23.60 13.59 10.63
CA LEU A 195 23.57 14.67 11.61
C LEU A 195 23.75 14.19 13.05
N VAL A 196 23.23 13.00 13.37
CA VAL A 196 23.32 12.41 14.72
C VAL A 196 24.69 11.75 14.97
N LYS A 197 25.46 11.45 13.91
CA LYS A 197 26.76 10.75 13.94
C LYS A 197 26.76 9.43 14.75
N PRO A 198 25.76 8.55 14.64
CA PRO A 198 25.81 7.26 15.30
C PRO A 198 26.82 6.33 14.62
N ASP A 199 27.18 5.24 15.31
CA ASP A 199 27.87 4.12 14.68
C ASP A 199 27.02 3.54 13.53
N THR A 200 27.50 3.69 12.30
CA THR A 200 26.77 3.32 11.08
C THR A 200 26.58 1.81 10.92
N GLU A 201 27.34 0.97 11.63
CA GLU A 201 27.15 -0.49 11.60
C GLU A 201 25.76 -0.89 12.11
N GLY A 202 25.22 -0.15 13.10
CA GLY A 202 23.92 -0.42 13.69
C GLY A 202 22.73 -0.21 12.76
N LEU A 203 22.91 0.50 11.64
CA LEU A 203 21.86 0.86 10.68
C LEU A 203 21.71 -0.14 9.53
N ARG A 204 22.69 -1.04 9.36
CA ARG A 204 22.63 -2.10 8.34
C ARG A 204 21.81 -3.31 8.82
N GLY A 205 21.41 -3.33 10.09
CA GLY A 205 20.64 -4.41 10.69
C GLY A 205 19.21 -4.53 10.16
N ARG A 206 18.63 -5.73 10.31
CA ARG A 206 17.22 -6.05 9.98
C ARG A 206 16.34 -6.03 11.23
N ASN A 207 16.51 -5.05 12.09
CA ASN A 207 15.76 -4.97 13.34
C ASN A 207 15.11 -3.60 13.52
N HIS A 208 14.85 -2.91 12.41
CA HIS A 208 14.09 -1.68 12.44
C HIS A 208 12.61 -2.01 12.61
N ARG A 209 11.91 -1.16 13.35
CA ARG A 209 10.48 -1.24 13.55
C ARG A 209 9.85 0.10 13.18
N LEU A 210 8.75 0.06 12.46
CA LEU A 210 7.94 1.23 12.16
C LEU A 210 6.50 0.91 12.53
N ASP A 211 5.88 1.79 13.29
CA ASP A 211 4.43 1.81 13.49
C ASP A 211 3.95 3.18 13.02
N ALA A 212 2.94 3.22 12.15
CA ALA A 212 2.35 4.46 11.67
C ALA A 212 0.83 4.35 11.56
N GLN A 213 0.15 5.45 11.87
CA GLN A 213 -1.27 5.67 11.63
C GLN A 213 -1.42 6.82 10.64
N PHE A 214 -2.33 6.67 9.70
CA PHE A 214 -2.54 7.65 8.65
C PHE A 214 -4.02 7.81 8.30
N SER A 215 -4.30 8.94 7.68
CA SER A 215 -5.57 9.27 7.07
C SER A 215 -5.36 9.66 5.61
N PHE A 216 -6.31 9.30 4.76
CA PHE A 216 -6.37 9.79 3.39
C PHE A 216 -7.15 11.10 3.35
N GLU A 217 -6.60 12.08 2.67
CA GLU A 217 -7.22 13.37 2.41
C GLU A 217 -7.02 13.81 0.97
N GLU A 218 -7.76 14.84 0.54
CA GLU A 218 -7.75 15.34 -0.85
C GLU A 218 -6.33 15.60 -1.38
N GLY A 219 -5.43 16.09 -0.52
CA GLY A 219 -4.04 16.41 -0.88
C GLY A 219 -3.03 15.27 -0.74
N GLY A 220 -3.39 14.11 -0.17
CA GLY A 220 -2.43 13.01 0.03
C GLY A 220 -2.74 12.09 1.20
N ILE A 221 -1.67 11.48 1.72
CA ILE A 221 -1.67 10.65 2.92
C ILE A 221 -1.14 11.48 4.08
N ARG A 222 -2.01 11.81 5.03
CA ARG A 222 -1.61 12.45 6.27
C ARG A 222 -1.12 11.41 7.26
N VAL A 223 0.13 11.52 7.67
CA VAL A 223 0.71 10.73 8.76
C VAL A 223 0.34 11.39 10.07
N ASP A 224 -0.61 10.80 10.79
CA ASP A 224 -1.14 11.32 12.06
C ASP A 224 -0.16 11.07 13.20
N ASN A 225 0.43 9.87 13.20
CA ASN A 225 1.56 9.53 14.03
C ASN A 225 2.40 8.45 13.33
N SER A 226 3.70 8.49 13.57
CA SER A 226 4.59 7.41 13.22
C SER A 226 5.71 7.32 14.25
N GLU A 227 6.19 6.11 14.50
CA GLU A 227 7.31 5.82 15.36
C GLU A 227 8.23 4.82 14.66
N LEU A 228 9.44 5.27 14.35
CA LEU A 228 10.52 4.47 13.81
C LEU A 228 11.53 4.21 14.92
N VAL A 229 11.83 2.94 15.16
CA VAL A 229 12.87 2.51 16.10
C VAL A 229 13.90 1.67 15.36
N THR A 230 15.16 2.09 15.42
CA THR A 230 16.32 1.35 14.94
C THR A 230 17.23 0.99 16.12
N ARG A 231 18.41 0.40 15.89
CA ARG A 231 19.38 0.18 16.98
C ARG A 231 19.91 1.47 17.58
N VAL A 232 20.10 2.49 16.74
CA VAL A 232 20.88 3.68 17.11
C VAL A 232 20.02 4.94 17.22
N ILE A 233 18.87 4.97 16.55
CA ILE A 233 17.98 6.14 16.47
C ILE A 233 16.53 5.72 16.72
N ALA A 234 15.80 6.58 17.42
CA ALA A 234 14.34 6.61 17.34
C ALA A 234 13.88 7.93 16.71
N ALA A 235 12.80 7.85 15.93
CA ALA A 235 12.19 9.00 15.28
C ALA A 235 10.67 8.91 15.38
N ARG A 236 10.01 10.06 15.52
CA ARG A 236 8.56 10.21 15.42
C ARG A 236 8.22 11.25 14.38
N ALA A 237 7.33 10.93 13.45
CA ALA A 237 6.97 11.86 12.40
C ALA A 237 5.45 12.06 12.29
N THR A 238 5.09 13.27 11.88
CA THR A 238 3.74 13.64 11.43
C THR A 238 3.86 14.52 10.19
N GLY A 239 2.82 14.59 9.36
CA GLY A 239 2.81 15.48 8.21
C GLY A 239 2.05 14.92 7.02
N LEU A 240 2.36 15.42 5.83
CA LEU A 240 1.68 15.05 4.58
C LEU A 240 2.66 14.42 3.60
N ILE A 241 2.20 13.34 2.96
CA ILE A 241 2.79 12.76 1.77
C ILE A 241 1.81 13.02 0.63
N SER A 242 2.14 13.91 -0.30
CA SER A 242 1.20 14.30 -1.36
C SER A 242 1.05 13.23 -2.44
N TRP A 243 -0.02 13.32 -3.23
CA TRP A 243 -0.25 12.42 -4.37
C TRP A 243 0.76 12.60 -5.51
N GLU A 244 1.43 13.74 -5.55
CA GLU A 244 2.55 14.10 -6.42
C GLU A 244 3.89 13.59 -5.88
N GLN A 245 3.88 12.81 -4.79
CA GLN A 245 5.07 12.25 -4.16
C GLN A 245 5.96 13.33 -3.52
N GLU A 246 5.36 14.39 -2.97
CA GLU A 246 6.07 15.40 -2.18
C GLU A 246 5.90 15.12 -0.68
N LEU A 247 6.96 15.29 0.09
CA LEU A 247 6.96 15.21 1.55
C LEU A 247 6.83 16.60 2.17
N ASP A 248 6.02 16.75 3.21
CA ASP A 248 6.14 17.80 4.22
C ASP A 248 5.91 17.20 5.61
N LEU A 249 6.99 16.68 6.19
CA LEU A 249 6.98 15.97 7.46
C LEU A 249 7.71 16.77 8.54
N SER A 250 7.14 16.77 9.74
CA SER A 250 7.76 17.22 10.98
C SER A 250 8.24 15.99 11.74
N VAL A 251 9.54 15.86 11.96
CA VAL A 251 10.18 14.68 12.54
C VAL A 251 10.90 15.05 13.82
N ASN A 252 10.62 14.37 14.92
CA ASN A 252 11.39 14.47 16.16
C ASN A 252 12.28 13.23 16.25
N ALA A 253 13.60 13.39 16.28
CA ALA A 253 14.52 12.24 16.30
C ALA A 253 15.75 12.45 17.18
N GLY A 254 16.35 11.35 17.61
CA GLY A 254 17.57 11.35 18.41
C GLY A 254 18.15 9.95 18.69
N PRO A 255 19.34 9.87 19.33
CA PRO A 255 19.98 8.61 19.68
C PRO A 255 19.15 7.75 20.65
N LEU A 256 19.07 6.44 20.41
CA LEU A 256 18.30 5.52 21.25
C LEU A 256 18.90 5.33 22.65
N GLU A 257 20.22 5.30 22.78
CA GLU A 257 20.93 5.14 24.07
C GLU A 257 20.51 6.20 25.09
N LYS A 258 20.34 7.45 24.62
CA LYS A 258 19.84 8.54 25.44
C LYS A 258 18.43 8.26 25.93
N LEU A 259 17.55 7.73 25.07
CA LEU A 259 16.18 7.38 25.44
C LEU A 259 16.13 6.24 26.47
N GLN A 260 16.95 5.19 26.30
CA GLN A 260 17.03 4.08 27.25
C GLN A 260 17.55 4.53 28.62
N SER A 261 18.57 5.40 28.65
CA SER A 261 19.10 5.98 29.90
C SER A 261 18.07 6.83 30.65
N MET A 262 17.11 7.42 29.93
CA MET A 262 16.03 8.24 30.50
C MET A 262 14.80 7.41 30.92
N LEU A 263 14.65 6.19 30.39
CA LEU A 263 13.53 5.29 30.63
C LEU A 263 13.77 4.28 31.78
N GLY A 264 14.85 4.43 32.56
CA GLY A 264 15.21 3.48 33.63
C GLY A 264 14.03 3.01 34.52
N GLU A 265 14.01 1.71 34.86
CA GLU A 265 13.14 0.90 35.76
C GLU A 265 11.62 1.20 35.93
N VAL A 266 11.05 2.28 35.40
CA VAL A 266 9.68 2.73 35.69
C VAL A 266 8.87 2.84 34.41
N GLY A 267 8.22 1.74 34.05
CA GLY A 267 7.46 1.54 32.81
C GLY A 267 6.12 2.29 32.67
N ASN A 268 5.98 3.57 33.06
CA ASN A 268 4.71 4.31 32.89
C ASN A 268 4.82 5.78 32.45
N LEU A 269 6.00 6.30 32.06
CA LEU A 269 6.19 7.71 31.68
C LEU A 269 6.54 7.94 30.20
N LEU A 270 5.76 7.35 29.29
CA LEU A 270 5.88 7.52 27.83
C LEU A 270 5.69 8.98 27.34
N GLY A 271 5.10 9.86 28.15
CA GLY A 271 4.73 11.22 27.77
C GLY A 271 5.80 12.31 27.95
N LYS A 272 6.88 12.08 28.73
CA LYS A 272 7.86 13.15 29.10
C LYS A 272 9.21 13.05 28.38
N VAL A 273 9.44 12.01 27.60
CA VAL A 273 10.74 11.75 26.94
C VAL A 273 10.90 12.57 25.64
N THR A 274 9.86 13.30 25.21
CA THR A 274 9.84 14.06 23.96
C THR A 274 10.65 15.36 23.97
N ASP A 275 11.00 15.91 25.13
CA ASP A 275 11.57 17.27 25.24
C ASP A 275 13.05 17.39 24.85
N GLN A 276 13.74 16.26 24.61
CA GLN A 276 15.16 16.25 24.20
C GLN A 276 15.38 15.82 22.75
N LEU A 277 14.31 15.59 21.98
CA LEU A 277 14.44 15.27 20.57
C LEU A 277 14.70 16.54 19.76
N VAL A 278 15.63 16.45 18.81
CA VAL A 278 15.81 17.53 17.83
C VAL A 278 14.66 17.45 16.85
N LYS A 279 14.00 18.60 16.61
CA LYS A 279 12.95 18.71 15.62
C LYS A 279 13.57 18.98 14.25
N TYR A 280 13.24 18.14 13.29
CA TYR A 280 13.63 18.23 11.90
C TYR A 280 12.39 18.46 11.04
N ARG A 281 12.60 19.08 9.88
CA ARG A 281 11.60 19.20 8.83
C ARG A 281 12.13 18.54 7.57
N VAL A 282 11.36 17.60 7.03
CA VAL A 282 11.66 16.83 5.82
C VAL A 282 10.71 17.31 4.73
N ARG A 283 11.25 17.87 3.64
CA ARG A 283 10.46 18.47 2.56
C ARG A 283 11.01 18.14 1.18
N GLY A 284 10.13 18.06 0.18
CA GLY A 284 10.51 17.85 -1.21
C GLY A 284 10.13 16.46 -1.73
N PRO A 285 10.53 16.11 -2.96
CA PRO A 285 10.15 14.86 -3.59
C PRO A 285 10.60 13.65 -2.75
N ILE A 286 9.81 12.57 -2.71
CA ILE A 286 10.18 11.30 -2.04
C ILE A 286 11.53 10.78 -2.54
N SER A 287 11.86 11.03 -3.81
CA SER A 287 13.12 10.63 -4.44
C SER A 287 14.34 11.47 -3.99
N ASP A 288 14.15 12.71 -3.57
CA ASP A 288 15.22 13.62 -3.12
C ASP A 288 14.72 14.65 -2.08
N PRO A 289 14.35 14.20 -0.86
CA PRO A 289 13.83 15.06 0.17
C PRO A 289 14.98 15.76 0.91
N LYS A 290 14.71 17.00 1.32
CA LYS A 290 15.64 17.87 2.05
C LYS A 290 15.30 17.87 3.53
N VAL A 291 16.31 17.67 4.36
CA VAL A 291 16.19 17.71 5.82
C VAL A 291 16.77 19.02 6.36
N SER A 292 16.01 19.69 7.21
CA SER A 292 16.44 20.91 7.90
C SER A 292 16.13 20.83 9.39
N VAL A 293 16.96 21.43 10.23
CA VAL A 293 16.69 21.53 11.68
C VAL A 293 15.68 22.65 11.92
N ALA A 294 14.60 22.36 12.63
CA ALA A 294 13.63 23.37 13.04
C ALA A 294 14.14 24.10 14.30
N PRO A 295 14.21 25.44 14.33
CA PRO A 295 14.67 26.17 15.49
C PRO A 295 13.72 25.94 16.68
N LEU A 296 14.28 25.58 17.83
CA LEU A 296 13.54 25.46 19.08
C LEU A 296 13.20 26.88 19.57
N GLY A 297 11.94 27.30 19.39
CA GLY A 297 11.37 28.40 20.19
C GLY A 297 11.73 29.85 19.80
N VAL A 298 11.77 30.19 18.51
CA VAL A 298 11.80 31.61 18.09
C VAL A 298 10.68 31.88 17.07
N GLY A 299 9.43 31.96 17.54
CA GLY A 299 8.29 32.31 16.66
C GLY A 299 6.92 31.82 17.12
N GLY A 300 6.67 31.79 18.43
CA GLY A 300 5.32 31.74 19.00
C GLY A 300 4.87 33.14 19.37
#